data_AF-X1KQL4-F1
#
_entry.id   AF-X1KQL4-F1
#
_cell.length_a   1.000
_cell.length_b   1.000
_cell.length_c   1.000
_cell.angle_alpha   90.00
_cell.angle_beta   90.00
_cell.angle_gamma   90.00
#
_symmetry.space_group_name_H-M   'P 1'
#
loop_
_entity.id
_entity.type
_entity.pdbx_description
1 polymer ?
#
loop_
_entity_poly.entity_id
_entity_poly.type
_entity_poly.pdbx_seq_one_letter_code
_entity_poly.pdbx_strand_id
1 'polypeptide(L)'
;MAIAGVMGGADSEVTPETTSILLEAANFNPASIHYTGRQLSLPSEACMRFERGIRPELTIPALKRATQLIIQLADGKAARGFIDVYPGKLDREPILLSVGEVKTLLGVDFSLDQIVAALTSLGFDCKMGDSASEVLVSAPYWRSDIHQAVDLIEEVVRIIGYYPGQGLSL
;
A
#
# COMPACT_ATOMS: atom_id res chain seq x y z
N MET A 1 -24.17 2.96 -11.80
CA MET A 1 -23.27 2.31 -12.77
C MET A 1 -22.08 3.21 -13.02
N ALA A 2 -20.93 2.69 -13.43
CA ALA A 2 -19.69 3.44 -13.52
C ALA A 2 -18.79 2.94 -14.65
N ILE A 3 -17.83 3.76 -15.06
CA ILE A 3 -16.61 3.31 -15.73
C ILE A 3 -15.68 2.87 -14.59
N ALA A 4 -15.56 1.55 -14.42
CA ALA A 4 -14.89 0.92 -13.29
C ALA A 4 -13.52 1.54 -13.00
N GLY A 5 -13.34 2.07 -11.77
CA GLY A 5 -12.10 2.70 -11.31
C GLY A 5 -11.75 4.04 -11.98
N VAL A 6 -12.61 4.57 -12.86
CA VAL A 6 -12.38 5.81 -13.60
C VAL A 6 -13.37 6.89 -13.18
N MET A 7 -14.67 6.66 -13.35
CA MET A 7 -15.70 7.66 -13.12
C MET A 7 -17.05 7.02 -12.82
N GLY A 8 -17.81 7.62 -11.88
CA GLY A 8 -19.21 7.27 -11.67
C GLY A 8 -20.11 7.70 -12.84
N GLY A 9 -21.24 7.03 -13.03
CA GLY A 9 -22.24 7.42 -14.01
C GLY A 9 -23.23 8.42 -13.43
N ALA A 10 -23.63 9.40 -14.24
CA ALA A 10 -24.57 10.47 -13.86
C ALA A 10 -25.90 9.93 -13.33
N ASP A 11 -26.45 8.86 -13.92
CA ASP A 11 -27.73 8.28 -13.51
C ASP A 11 -27.71 7.66 -12.10
N SER A 12 -26.52 7.44 -11.53
CA SER A 12 -26.32 6.86 -10.19
C SER A 12 -25.58 7.79 -9.24
N GLU A 13 -25.41 9.05 -9.63
CA GLU A 13 -24.78 10.06 -8.79
C GLU A 13 -25.63 10.34 -7.55
N VAL A 14 -24.98 10.59 -6.42
CA VAL A 14 -25.66 11.00 -5.19
C VAL A 14 -26.09 12.46 -5.35
N THR A 15 -27.39 12.70 -5.19
CA THR A 15 -28.01 14.04 -5.24
C THR A 15 -28.52 14.47 -3.86
N PRO A 16 -28.94 15.74 -3.66
CA PRO A 16 -29.55 16.19 -2.41
C PRO A 16 -30.79 15.39 -1.97
N GLU A 17 -31.48 14.75 -2.92
CA GLU A 17 -32.68 13.94 -2.67
C GLU A 17 -32.34 12.48 -2.31
N THR A 18 -31.07 12.10 -2.36
CA THR A 18 -30.64 10.72 -2.13
C THR A 18 -30.78 10.33 -0.66
N THR A 19 -31.54 9.27 -0.41
CA THR A 19 -31.79 8.75 0.96
C THR A 19 -31.11 7.39 1.22
N SER A 20 -30.69 6.71 0.16
CA SER A 20 -30.10 5.37 0.23
C SER A 20 -29.01 5.24 -0.82
N ILE A 21 -27.88 4.67 -0.44
CA ILE A 21 -26.72 4.48 -1.31
C ILE A 21 -26.19 3.05 -1.19
N LEU A 22 -25.60 2.57 -2.27
CA LEU A 22 -24.71 1.42 -2.25
C LEU A 22 -23.29 1.93 -2.33
N LEU A 23 -22.46 1.58 -1.34
CA LEU A 23 -21.07 2.00 -1.31
C LEU A 23 -20.19 0.97 -2.00
N GLU A 24 -19.55 1.37 -3.10
CA GLU A 24 -18.57 0.54 -3.81
C GLU A 24 -17.17 0.78 -3.23
N ALA A 25 -16.49 -0.30 -2.88
CA ALA A 25 -15.06 -0.32 -2.64
C ALA A 25 -14.48 -1.49 -3.43
N ALA A 26 -13.53 -1.20 -4.31
CA ALA A 26 -13.01 -2.17 -5.26
C ALA A 26 -11.52 -1.97 -5.51
N ASN A 27 -10.89 -3.00 -6.08
CA ASN A 27 -9.53 -2.97 -6.58
C ASN A 27 -9.55 -3.37 -8.06
N PHE A 28 -8.94 -2.54 -8.91
CA PHE A 28 -8.97 -2.74 -10.37
C PHE A 28 -7.57 -3.01 -10.91
N ASN A 29 -7.51 -3.66 -12.07
CA ASN A 29 -6.26 -3.88 -12.78
C ASN A 29 -5.63 -2.52 -13.20
N PRO A 30 -4.42 -2.19 -12.73
CA PRO A 30 -3.81 -0.88 -13.00
C PRO A 30 -3.60 -0.58 -14.48
N ALA A 31 -3.25 -1.58 -15.29
CA ALA A 31 -3.04 -1.42 -16.73
C ALA A 31 -4.37 -1.12 -17.46
N SER A 32 -5.45 -1.79 -17.07
CA SER A 32 -6.78 -1.50 -17.62
C SER A 32 -7.26 -0.10 -17.27
N ILE A 33 -7.02 0.37 -16.04
CA ILE A 33 -7.34 1.75 -15.64
C ILE A 33 -6.51 2.75 -16.44
N HIS A 34 -5.19 2.53 -16.55
CA HIS A 34 -4.31 3.41 -17.31
C HIS A 34 -4.75 3.56 -18.76
N TYR A 35 -5.05 2.44 -19.40
CA TYR A 35 -5.53 2.43 -20.77
C TYR A 35 -6.85 3.20 -20.89
N THR A 36 -7.84 2.88 -20.05
CA THR A 36 -9.19 3.47 -20.12
C THR A 36 -9.16 4.97 -19.82
N GLY A 37 -8.47 5.39 -18.76
CA GLY A 37 -8.35 6.79 -18.36
C GLY A 37 -7.70 7.64 -19.44
N ARG A 38 -6.64 7.14 -20.10
CA ARG A 38 -6.01 7.81 -21.24
C ARG A 38 -6.90 7.85 -22.48
N GLN A 39 -7.50 6.73 -22.86
CA GLN A 39 -8.36 6.68 -24.05
C GLN A 39 -9.54 7.65 -23.96
N LEU A 40 -10.10 7.79 -22.75
CA LEU A 40 -11.22 8.70 -22.51
C LEU A 40 -10.78 10.13 -22.15
N SER A 41 -9.48 10.38 -22.00
CA SER A 41 -8.94 11.68 -21.52
C SER A 41 -9.56 12.13 -20.19
N LEU A 42 -9.76 11.16 -19.27
CA LEU A 42 -10.35 11.37 -17.95
C LEU A 42 -9.35 11.01 -16.83
N PRO A 43 -8.37 11.88 -16.53
CA PRO A 43 -7.41 11.65 -15.45
C PRO A 43 -8.04 11.96 -14.09
N SER A 44 -9.04 11.17 -13.68
CA SER A 44 -9.69 11.38 -12.39
C SER A 44 -8.75 11.04 -11.23
N GLU A 45 -9.08 11.58 -10.07
CA GLU A 45 -8.45 11.22 -8.80
C GLU A 45 -8.53 9.70 -8.50
N ALA A 46 -9.55 9.01 -9.00
CA ALA A 46 -9.65 7.55 -8.90
C ALA A 46 -8.64 6.88 -9.85
N CYS A 47 -8.58 7.30 -11.12
CA CYS A 47 -7.61 6.79 -12.10
C CYS A 47 -6.18 6.88 -11.57
N MET A 48 -5.76 8.07 -11.16
CA MET A 48 -4.38 8.31 -10.71
C MET A 48 -3.97 7.40 -9.55
N ARG A 49 -4.90 7.04 -8.66
CA ARG A 49 -4.63 6.13 -7.55
C ARG A 49 -4.61 4.67 -8.01
N PHE A 50 -5.61 4.23 -8.77
CA PHE A 50 -5.69 2.83 -9.22
C PHE A 50 -4.57 2.45 -10.21
N GLU A 51 -4.13 3.38 -11.05
CA GLU A 51 -2.98 3.17 -11.96
C GLU A 51 -1.68 2.86 -11.23
N ARG A 52 -1.53 3.30 -9.97
CA ARG A 52 -0.35 3.03 -9.14
C ARG A 52 -0.39 1.67 -8.42
N GLY A 53 -1.46 0.89 -8.60
CA GLY A 53 -1.56 -0.43 -7.99
C GLY A 53 -1.79 -0.37 -6.48
N ILE A 54 -3.00 0.03 -6.07
CA ILE A 54 -3.41 -0.03 -4.66
C ILE A 54 -3.52 -1.49 -4.22
N ARG A 55 -3.19 -1.78 -2.96
CA ARG A 55 -3.33 -3.11 -2.37
C ARG A 55 -4.81 -3.52 -2.22
N PRO A 56 -5.23 -4.72 -2.66
CA PRO A 56 -6.61 -5.19 -2.48
C PRO A 56 -7.05 -5.24 -1.01
N GLU A 57 -6.12 -5.48 -0.10
CA GLU A 57 -6.36 -5.55 1.35
C GLU A 57 -6.84 -4.23 1.95
N LEU A 58 -6.64 -3.10 1.25
CA LEU A 58 -7.15 -1.79 1.67
C LEU A 58 -8.66 -1.63 1.45
N THR A 59 -9.29 -2.47 0.62
CA THR A 59 -10.69 -2.35 0.21
C THR A 59 -11.63 -2.40 1.41
N ILE A 60 -11.49 -3.40 2.27
CA ILE A 60 -12.39 -3.60 3.43
C ILE A 60 -12.18 -2.53 4.51
N PRO A 61 -10.94 -2.19 4.93
CA PRO A 61 -10.71 -1.06 5.83
C PRO A 61 -11.29 0.26 5.30
N ALA A 62 -11.12 0.55 4.00
CA ALA A 62 -11.65 1.75 3.37
C ALA A 62 -13.18 1.77 3.37
N LEU A 63 -13.83 0.67 2.98
CA LEU A 63 -15.29 0.52 3.00
C LEU A 63 -15.85 0.77 4.40
N LYS A 64 -15.26 0.14 5.42
CA LYS A 64 -15.68 0.29 6.82
C LYS A 64 -15.51 1.73 7.29
N ARG A 65 -14.39 2.38 6.96
CA ARG A 65 -14.13 3.76 7.36
C ARG A 65 -15.08 4.74 6.70
N ALA A 66 -15.31 4.61 5.40
CA ALA A 66 -16.27 5.44 4.67
C ALA A 66 -17.70 5.25 5.21
N THR A 67 -18.12 4.00 5.45
CA THR A 67 -19.42 3.69 6.08
C THR A 67 -19.57 4.37 7.44
N GLN A 68 -18.53 4.28 8.29
CA GLN A 68 -18.53 4.94 9.60
C GLN A 68 -18.69 6.45 9.48
N LEU A 69 -17.97 7.08 8.54
CA LEU A 69 -18.07 8.53 8.30
C LEU A 69 -19.46 8.94 7.81
N ILE A 70 -20.07 8.16 6.92
CA ILE A 70 -21.44 8.42 6.45
C ILE A 70 -22.45 8.37 7.61
N ILE A 71 -22.35 7.38 8.50
CA ILE A 71 -23.19 7.30 9.70
C ILE A 71 -23.00 8.54 10.58
N GLN A 72 -21.75 8.95 10.81
CA GLN A 72 -21.43 10.08 11.69
C GLN A 72 -21.87 11.44 11.13
N LEU A 73 -21.76 11.62 9.81
CA LEU A 73 -21.93 12.93 9.17
C LEU A 73 -23.33 13.13 8.58
N ALA A 74 -23.99 12.06 8.15
CA ALA A 74 -25.30 12.12 7.49
C ALA A 74 -26.41 11.42 8.29
N ASP A 75 -26.13 11.03 9.55
CA ASP A 75 -27.05 10.28 10.43
C ASP A 75 -27.62 9.02 9.76
N GLY A 76 -26.80 8.42 8.88
CA GLY A 76 -27.17 7.25 8.10
C GLY A 76 -27.20 5.96 8.93
N LYS A 77 -27.85 4.92 8.41
CA LYS A 77 -27.85 3.57 9.00
C LYS A 77 -27.17 2.60 8.05
N ALA A 78 -26.16 1.88 8.54
CA ALA A 78 -25.55 0.81 7.76
C ALA A 78 -26.41 -0.46 7.77
N ALA A 79 -26.50 -1.11 6.62
CA ALA A 79 -27.03 -2.46 6.52
C ALA A 79 -26.14 -3.47 7.25
N ARG A 80 -26.69 -4.64 7.59
CA ARG A 80 -25.91 -5.73 8.18
C ARG A 80 -25.12 -6.47 7.10
N GLY A 81 -23.80 -6.53 7.27
CA GLY A 81 -22.90 -7.26 6.38
C GLY A 81 -22.50 -6.47 5.13
N PHE A 82 -21.64 -7.09 4.31
CA PHE A 82 -21.23 -6.60 2.99
C PHE A 82 -20.95 -7.81 2.09
N ILE A 83 -20.94 -7.58 0.78
CA ILE A 83 -20.54 -8.58 -0.21
C ILE A 83 -19.07 -8.33 -0.52
N ASP A 84 -18.24 -9.37 -0.40
CA ASP A 84 -16.83 -9.34 -0.76
C ASP A 84 -16.55 -10.46 -1.76
N VAL A 85 -16.19 -10.07 -2.98
CA VAL A 85 -15.83 -10.99 -4.06
C VAL A 85 -14.33 -10.88 -4.27
N TYR A 86 -13.58 -11.70 -3.54
CA TYR A 86 -12.12 -11.71 -3.60
C TYR A 86 -11.62 -13.06 -4.14
N PRO A 87 -11.13 -13.11 -5.40
CA PRO A 87 -10.80 -14.37 -6.07
C PRO A 87 -9.56 -15.09 -5.51
N GLY A 88 -8.85 -14.50 -4.56
CA GLY A 88 -7.79 -15.19 -3.82
C GLY A 88 -6.84 -14.22 -3.12
N LYS A 89 -6.50 -14.53 -1.87
CA LYS A 89 -5.49 -13.81 -1.11
C LYS A 89 -4.10 -14.25 -1.59
N LEU A 90 -3.28 -13.29 -2.02
CA LEU A 90 -1.88 -13.55 -2.31
C LEU A 90 -1.08 -13.36 -1.02
N ASP A 91 -0.78 -14.46 -0.32
CA ASP A 91 0.21 -14.40 0.75
C ASP A 91 1.57 -14.09 0.12
N ARG A 92 2.22 -13.03 0.62
CA ARG A 92 3.56 -12.66 0.15
C ARG A 92 4.56 -13.31 1.09
N GLU A 93 5.55 -13.96 0.48
CA GLU A 93 6.70 -14.45 1.21
C GLU A 93 7.49 -13.27 1.80
N PRO A 94 8.04 -13.43 3.02
CA PRO A 94 8.97 -12.47 3.58
C PRO A 94 10.19 -12.30 2.67
N ILE A 95 10.72 -11.08 2.61
CA ILE A 95 11.94 -10.76 1.88
C ILE A 95 13.12 -10.95 2.83
N LEU A 96 14.07 -11.80 2.45
CA LEU A 96 15.34 -11.92 3.16
C LEU A 96 16.22 -10.71 2.85
N LEU A 97 16.77 -10.10 3.90
CA LEU A 97 17.72 -9.00 3.82
C LEU A 97 18.89 -9.27 4.75
N SER A 98 20.11 -9.20 4.22
CA SER A 98 21.34 -9.32 4.99
C SER A 98 22.06 -7.98 5.17
N VAL A 99 22.77 -7.82 6.29
CA VAL A 99 23.66 -6.67 6.52
C VAL A 99 24.69 -6.51 5.39
N GLY A 100 25.18 -7.63 4.83
CA GLY A 100 26.14 -7.64 3.75
C GLY A 100 25.59 -7.03 2.45
N GLU A 101 24.33 -7.29 2.11
CA GLU A 101 23.68 -6.67 0.94
C GLU A 101 23.53 -5.16 1.12
N VAL A 102 23.11 -4.72 2.32
CA VAL A 102 23.01 -3.29 2.66
C VAL A 102 24.36 -2.60 2.49
N LYS A 103 25.43 -3.17 3.05
CA LYS A 103 26.80 -2.66 2.90
C LYS A 103 27.25 -2.62 1.45
N THR A 104 26.98 -3.68 0.69
CA THR A 104 27.40 -3.79 -0.70
C THR A 104 26.73 -2.73 -1.58
N LEU A 105 25.44 -2.47 -1.37
CA LEU A 105 24.69 -1.52 -2.19
C LEU A 105 24.96 -0.05 -1.80
N LEU A 106 25.14 0.24 -0.50
CA LEU A 106 25.24 1.61 0.00
C LEU A 106 26.67 2.09 0.27
N GLY A 107 27.60 1.15 0.48
CA GLY A 107 28.97 1.45 0.91
C GLY A 107 29.08 1.92 2.36
N VAL A 108 28.02 1.75 3.17
CA VAL A 108 27.96 2.17 4.58
C VAL A 108 27.70 0.96 5.47
N ASP A 109 28.36 0.91 6.62
CA ASP A 109 28.16 -0.11 7.63
C ASP A 109 26.98 0.24 8.55
N PHE A 110 25.92 -0.58 8.48
CA PHE A 110 24.81 -0.56 9.44
C PHE A 110 24.76 -1.88 10.20
N SER A 111 24.48 -1.82 11.51
CA SER A 111 24.20 -3.02 12.28
C SER A 111 22.82 -3.60 11.94
N LEU A 112 22.62 -4.89 12.18
CA LEU A 112 21.31 -5.52 12.00
C LEU A 112 20.24 -4.83 12.84
N ASP A 113 20.58 -4.44 14.07
CA ASP A 113 19.66 -3.72 14.97
C ASP A 113 19.21 -2.37 14.40
N GLN A 114 20.11 -1.63 13.73
CA GLN A 114 19.76 -0.36 13.08
C GLN A 114 18.79 -0.59 11.91
N ILE A 115 19.05 -1.61 11.10
CA ILE A 115 18.19 -1.99 9.96
C ILE A 115 16.80 -2.37 10.46
N VAL A 116 16.73 -3.26 11.46
CA VAL A 116 15.47 -3.74 12.04
C VAL A 116 14.69 -2.60 12.69
N ALA A 117 15.35 -1.72 13.44
CA ALA A 117 14.70 -0.57 14.07
C ALA A 117 14.09 0.39 13.03
N ALA A 118 14.83 0.67 11.95
CA ALA A 118 14.35 1.53 10.87
C ALA A 118 13.10 0.93 10.20
N LEU A 119 13.15 -0.34 9.79
CA LEU A 119 12.03 -1.01 9.12
C LEU A 119 10.84 -1.20 10.06
N THR A 120 11.06 -1.56 11.33
CA THR A 120 9.98 -1.70 12.31
C THR A 120 9.26 -0.37 12.55
N SER A 121 9.98 0.76 12.56
CA SER A 121 9.37 2.09 12.70
C SER A 121 8.42 2.45 11.55
N LEU A 122 8.63 1.86 10.38
CA LEU A 122 7.79 2.00 9.19
C LEU A 122 6.63 0.98 9.14
N GLY A 123 6.53 0.12 10.16
CA GLY A 123 5.47 -0.89 10.29
C GLY A 123 5.76 -2.22 9.59
N PHE A 124 7.00 -2.49 9.20
CA PHE A 124 7.39 -3.81 8.70
C PHE A 124 7.50 -4.81 9.85
N ASP A 125 7.06 -6.05 9.62
CA ASP A 125 7.29 -7.16 10.54
C ASP A 125 8.65 -7.79 10.23
N CYS A 126 9.54 -7.82 11.23
CA CYS A 126 10.92 -8.26 11.08
C CYS A 126 11.16 -9.49 11.97
N LYS A 127 11.56 -10.60 11.35
CA LYS A 127 11.93 -11.85 12.04
C LYS A 127 13.38 -12.17 11.73
N MET A 128 14.13 -12.68 12.71
CA MET A 128 15.52 -13.07 12.47
C MET A 128 15.58 -14.18 11.41
N GLY A 129 16.55 -14.07 10.51
CA GLY A 129 16.86 -15.11 9.54
C GLY A 129 17.65 -16.27 10.14
N ASP A 130 18.18 -17.13 9.28
CA ASP A 130 18.99 -18.28 9.70
C ASP A 130 20.37 -17.84 10.21
N SER A 131 20.93 -16.76 9.64
CA SER A 131 22.16 -16.13 10.11
C SER A 131 21.89 -14.98 11.09
N ALA A 132 22.83 -14.76 12.03
CA ALA A 132 22.83 -13.59 12.92
C ALA A 132 23.01 -12.24 12.19
N SER A 133 23.27 -12.25 10.88
CA SER A 133 23.36 -11.07 10.02
C SER A 133 22.18 -10.89 9.07
N GLU A 134 21.10 -11.65 9.27
CA GLU A 134 19.95 -11.71 8.36
C GLU A 134 18.63 -11.43 9.08
N VAL A 135 17.70 -10.81 8.33
CA VAL A 135 16.33 -10.58 8.76
C VAL A 135 15.37 -10.91 7.62
N LEU A 136 14.30 -11.63 7.94
CA LEU A 136 13.12 -11.84 7.10
C LEU A 136 12.12 -10.72 7.36
N VAL A 137 11.79 -9.96 6.33
CA VAL A 137 10.98 -8.75 6.43
C VAL A 137 9.67 -8.93 5.67
N SER A 138 8.55 -8.79 6.37
CA SER A 138 7.22 -8.78 5.76
C SER A 138 6.71 -7.35 5.66
N ALA A 139 6.41 -6.92 4.43
CA ALA A 139 5.83 -5.61 4.19
C ALA A 139 4.40 -5.51 4.73
N PRO A 140 4.01 -4.39 5.35
CA PRO A 140 2.64 -4.21 5.78
C PRO A 140 1.70 -4.08 4.57
N TYR A 141 0.43 -4.44 4.77
CA TYR A 141 -0.55 -4.58 3.68
C TYR A 141 -0.85 -3.29 2.89
N TRP A 142 -0.41 -2.11 3.36
CA TRP A 142 -0.57 -0.84 2.66
C TRP A 142 0.62 -0.48 1.76
N ARG A 143 1.71 -1.25 1.78
CA ARG A 143 2.91 -1.03 0.96
C ARG A 143 2.83 -1.84 -0.33
N SER A 144 2.38 -1.20 -1.41
CA SER A 144 2.35 -1.77 -2.76
C SER A 144 3.69 -1.71 -3.48
N ASP A 145 4.64 -0.95 -2.97
CA ASP A 145 5.92 -0.59 -3.57
C ASP A 145 7.09 -1.48 -3.13
N ILE A 146 6.88 -2.37 -2.16
CA ILE A 146 7.92 -3.28 -1.66
C ILE A 146 7.78 -4.65 -2.32
N HIS A 147 8.83 -5.09 -3.00
CA HIS A 147 8.90 -6.35 -3.75
C HIS A 147 10.20 -7.12 -3.55
N GLN A 148 11.30 -6.44 -3.24
CA GLN A 148 12.63 -7.02 -3.18
C GLN A 148 13.51 -6.35 -2.10
N ALA A 149 14.67 -6.96 -1.82
CA ALA A 149 15.61 -6.46 -0.82
C ALA A 149 16.04 -5.01 -1.09
N VAL A 150 16.20 -4.62 -2.35
CA VAL A 150 16.59 -3.25 -2.73
C VAL A 150 15.57 -2.21 -2.24
N ASP A 151 14.28 -2.51 -2.31
CA ASP A 151 13.24 -1.57 -1.85
C ASP A 151 13.31 -1.39 -0.33
N LEU A 152 13.65 -2.45 0.41
CA LEU A 152 13.90 -2.36 1.85
C LEU A 152 15.15 -1.54 2.16
N ILE A 153 16.21 -1.70 1.37
CA ILE A 153 17.45 -0.93 1.53
C ILE A 153 17.20 0.57 1.32
N GLU A 154 16.38 0.94 0.33
CA GLU A 154 15.95 2.32 0.12
C GLU A 154 15.26 2.88 1.37
N GLU A 155 14.36 2.10 1.98
CA GLU A 155 13.64 2.51 3.19
C GLU A 155 14.55 2.66 4.41
N VAL A 156 15.53 1.77 4.57
CA VAL A 156 16.55 1.88 5.62
C VAL A 156 17.33 3.18 5.47
N VAL A 157 17.79 3.50 4.26
CA VAL A 157 18.51 4.76 4.00
C VAL A 157 17.62 5.97 4.21
N ARG A 158 16.35 5.90 3.79
CA ARG A 158 15.41 7.02 3.94
C ARG A 158 15.19 7.40 5.40
N ILE A 159 15.24 6.42 6.31
CA ILE A 159 15.05 6.64 7.75
C ILE A 159 16.34 7.01 8.47
N ILE A 160 17.43 6.29 8.21
CA ILE A 160 18.70 6.52 8.91
C ILE A 160 19.44 7.73 8.35
N GLY A 161 19.25 8.00 7.06
CA GLY A 161 19.95 9.03 6.30
C GLY A 161 21.28 8.54 5.70
N TYR A 162 21.71 9.22 4.64
CA TYR A 162 23.06 9.04 4.09
C TYR A 162 23.99 10.02 4.82
N TYR A 163 24.73 9.54 5.83
CA TYR A 163 25.77 10.33 6.47
C TYR A 163 27.15 9.86 5.99
N PRO A 164 27.75 10.52 4.99
CA PRO A 164 29.16 10.29 4.66
C PRO A 164 29.99 10.99 5.74
N GLY A 165 30.37 10.28 6.81
CA GLY A 165 31.17 10.93 7.86
C GLY A 165 31.57 10.15 9.11
N GLN A 166 31.14 8.91 9.31
CA GLN A 166 31.69 8.07 10.40
C GLN A 166 32.33 6.82 9.80
N GLY A 167 33.63 6.90 9.48
CA GLY A 167 34.45 5.69 9.32
C GLY A 167 35.39 5.58 8.12
N LEU A 168 35.61 6.60 7.30
CA LEU A 168 36.76 6.60 6.37
C LEU A 168 37.97 7.22 7.07
N SER A 169 38.65 6.41 7.88
CA SER A 169 40.07 6.61 8.16
C SER A 169 40.85 6.13 6.93
N LEU A 170 41.16 7.05 6.02
CA LEU A 170 42.35 6.97 5.16
C LEU A 170 43.38 7.96 5.68
#